data_AF-A0A148KMU6-F1
#
_entry.id   AF-A0A148KMU6-F1
#
_cell.length_a   1.000
_cell.length_b   1.000
_cell.length_c   1.000
_cell.angle_alpha   90.00
_cell.angle_beta   90.00
_cell.angle_gamma   90.00
#
_symmetry.space_group_name_H-M   'P 1'
#
loop_
_entity.id
_entity.type
_entity.pdbx_description
1 polymer ?
#
loop_
_entity_poly.entity_id
_entity_poly.type
_entity_poly.pdbx_seq_one_letter_code
_entity_poly.pdbx_strand_id
1 'polypeptide(L)'
;MYITGSDLRKMRLDAGLTTVKMAKLANVKTRKTYENWEKNVGSPSMNQFIAMCVGCNFNSSKFVKLAIDRQDSTEPLNISAARR
;
A
#
# COMPACT_ATOMS: atom_id res chain seq x y z
N MET A 1 5.52 -4.71 -9.96
CA MET A 1 4.65 -4.90 -8.77
C MET A 1 3.22 -4.64 -9.20
N TYR A 2 2.24 -5.50 -8.87
CA TYR A 2 0.83 -5.33 -9.27
C TYR A 2 0.10 -4.19 -8.54
N ILE A 3 0.73 -3.68 -7.47
CA ILE A 3 0.20 -2.65 -6.59
C ILE A 3 0.74 -1.30 -7.05
N THR A 4 -0.17 -0.35 -7.24
CA THR A 4 0.14 1.02 -7.65
C THR A 4 0.26 1.95 -6.44
N GLY A 5 0.83 3.14 -6.66
CA GLY A 5 0.84 4.21 -5.68
C GLY A 5 -0.56 4.65 -5.24
N SER A 6 -1.54 4.60 -6.14
CA SER A 6 -2.95 4.87 -5.82
C SER A 6 -3.50 3.86 -4.80
N ASP A 7 -3.15 2.58 -4.97
CA ASP A 7 -3.54 1.51 -4.06
C ASP A 7 -2.92 1.72 -2.65
N LEU A 8 -1.64 2.13 -2.60
CA LEU A 8 -0.95 2.47 -1.34
C LEU A 8 -1.61 3.68 -0.64
N ARG A 9 -1.98 4.71 -1.41
CA ARG A 9 -2.67 5.89 -0.90
C ARG A 9 -4.04 5.54 -0.34
N LYS A 10 -4.80 4.71 -1.05
CA LYS A 10 -6.10 4.19 -0.58
C LYS A 10 -5.95 3.43 0.73
N MET A 11 -4.99 2.49 0.79
CA MET A 11 -4.72 1.71 2.02
C MET A 11 -4.42 2.63 3.21
N ARG A 12 -3.59 3.66 3.02
CA ARG A 12 -3.26 4.63 4.07
C ARG A 12 -4.49 5.42 4.53
N LEU A 13 -5.26 5.94 3.58
CA LEU A 13 -6.44 6.77 3.89
C LEU A 13 -7.52 5.95 4.61
N ASP A 14 -7.76 4.73 4.15
CA ASP A 14 -8.69 3.79 4.78
C ASP A 14 -8.25 3.46 6.22
N ALA A 15 -6.95 3.29 6.45
CA ALA A 15 -6.38 3.10 7.79
C ALA A 15 -6.30 4.38 8.64
N GLY A 16 -6.66 5.55 8.10
CA GLY A 16 -6.57 6.84 8.81
C GLY A 16 -5.13 7.24 9.19
N LEU A 17 -4.13 6.75 8.47
CA LEU A 17 -2.72 7.00 8.80
C LEU A 17 -2.13 8.18 8.02
N THR A 18 -1.17 8.86 8.65
CA THR A 18 -0.38 9.89 7.97
C THR A 18 0.75 9.23 7.17
N THR A 19 1.22 9.92 6.13
CA THR A 19 2.40 9.50 5.35
C THR A 19 3.66 9.35 6.23
N VAL A 20 3.78 10.11 7.32
CA VAL A 20 4.85 9.96 8.32
C VAL A 20 4.74 8.62 9.03
N LYS A 21 3.53 8.22 9.47
CA LYS A 21 3.31 6.91 10.08
C LYS A 21 3.61 5.79 9.10
N MET A 22 3.20 5.93 7.84
CA MET A 22 3.49 4.93 6.80
C MET A 22 4.98 4.77 6.52
N ALA A 23 5.74 5.87 6.47
CA ALA A 23 7.19 5.80 6.33
C ALA A 23 7.86 5.05 7.48
N LYS A 24 7.37 5.24 8.72
CA LYS A 24 7.82 4.47 9.90
C LYS A 24 7.48 2.98 9.77
N LEU A 25 6.24 2.64 9.38
CA LEU A 25 5.82 1.25 9.17
C LEU A 25 6.64 0.54 8.09
N ALA A 26 6.93 1.24 6.99
CA ALA A 26 7.76 0.74 5.91
C ALA A 26 9.27 0.73 6.22
N ASN A 27 9.68 1.17 7.43
CA ASN A 27 11.06 1.31 7.85
C ASN A 27 11.92 2.11 6.84
N VAL A 28 11.40 3.22 6.33
CA VAL A 28 12.15 4.14 5.45
C VAL A 28 12.51 5.43 6.18
N LYS A 29 13.70 5.96 5.84
CA LYS A 29 14.29 7.12 6.55
C LYS A 29 13.49 8.41 6.43
N THR A 30 12.71 8.58 5.35
CA THR A 30 12.00 9.84 5.09
C THR A 30 10.55 9.63 4.68
N ARG A 31 9.67 10.56 5.10
CA ARG A 31 8.29 10.66 4.58
C ARG A 31 8.25 10.75 3.06
N LYS A 32 9.20 11.49 2.46
CA LYS A 32 9.28 11.73 1.01
C LYS A 32 9.40 10.42 0.22
N THR A 33 10.15 9.44 0.73
CA THR A 33 10.26 8.11 0.11
C THR A 33 8.89 7.45 -0.04
N TYR A 34 8.07 7.46 1.02
CA TYR A 34 6.72 6.91 0.97
C TYR A 34 5.79 7.71 0.05
N GLU A 35 5.85 9.04 0.09
CA GLU A 35 5.04 9.88 -0.81
C GLU A 35 5.36 9.69 -2.29
N ASN A 36 6.63 9.41 -2.61
CA ASN A 36 7.05 9.08 -3.96
C ASN A 36 6.39 7.77 -4.42
N TRP A 37 6.30 6.76 -3.55
CA TRP A 37 5.58 5.53 -3.89
C TRP A 37 4.10 5.77 -4.15
N GLU A 38 3.41 6.63 -3.39
CA GLU A 38 2.01 7.02 -3.68
C GLU A 38 1.85 7.70 -5.05
N LYS A 39 2.91 8.31 -5.57
CA LYS A 39 2.96 8.99 -6.88
C LYS A 39 3.51 8.08 -7.99
N ASN A 40 3.66 6.78 -7.74
CA ASN A 40 4.31 5.80 -8.65
C ASN A 40 5.78 6.10 -8.96
N VAL A 41 6.47 6.89 -8.12
CA VAL A 41 7.90 7.15 -8.22
C VAL A 41 8.65 6.14 -7.34
N GLY A 42 9.15 5.08 -7.97
CA GLY A 42 9.70 3.92 -7.26
C GLY A 42 8.62 3.03 -6.65
N SER A 43 9.05 1.99 -5.93
CA SER A 43 8.13 1.05 -5.27
C SER A 43 8.72 0.49 -3.99
N PRO A 44 7.89 0.09 -3.01
CA PRO A 44 8.36 -0.64 -1.82
C PRO A 44 8.85 -2.04 -2.20
N SER A 45 9.80 -2.57 -1.43
CA SER A 45 10.07 -4.01 -1.46
C SER A 45 8.90 -4.80 -0.87
N MET A 46 8.85 -6.11 -1.11
CA MET A 46 7.78 -6.97 -0.58
C MET A 46 7.70 -6.91 0.96
N ASN A 47 8.85 -6.88 1.64
CA ASN A 47 8.89 -6.78 3.10
C ASN A 47 8.32 -5.45 3.61
N GLN A 48 8.63 -4.35 2.92
CA GLN A 48 8.09 -3.02 3.25
C GLN A 48 6.58 -2.97 3.02
N PHE A 49 6.11 -3.56 1.93
CA PHE A 49 4.69 -3.69 1.65
C PHE A 49 3.96 -4.51 2.73
N ILE A 50 4.49 -5.67 3.11
CA ILE A 50 3.92 -6.51 4.17
C ILE A 50 3.86 -5.74 5.50
N ALA A 51 4.93 -5.05 5.88
CA ALA A 51 4.97 -4.26 7.12
C ALA A 51 3.89 -3.15 7.12
N MET A 52 3.70 -2.47 5.98
CA MET A 52 2.62 -1.49 5.82
C MET A 52 1.24 -2.14 5.92
N CYS A 53 0.99 -3.27 5.27
CA CYS A 53 -0.29 -3.98 5.39
C CYS A 53 -0.59 -4.37 6.84
N VAL A 54 0.39 -4.91 7.57
CA VAL A 54 0.23 -5.26 8.99
C VAL A 54 -0.12 -4.02 9.82
N GLY A 55 0.63 -2.92 9.65
CA GLY A 55 0.38 -1.68 10.39
C GLY A 55 -0.94 -0.98 10.02
N CYS A 56 -1.46 -1.23 8.81
CA CYS A 56 -2.77 -0.74 8.35
C CYS A 56 -3.93 -1.72 8.66
N ASN A 57 -3.68 -2.84 9.33
CA ASN A 57 -4.66 -3.90 9.59
C ASN A 57 -5.28 -4.51 8.31
N PHE A 58 -4.43 -4.86 7.34
CA PHE A 58 -4.78 -5.60 6.13
C PHE A 58 -4.11 -6.99 6.12
N ASN A 59 -4.76 -7.92 5.43
CA ASN A 59 -4.16 -9.19 5.05
C ASN A 59 -3.40 -9.00 3.71
N SER A 60 -2.07 -9.08 3.75
CA SER A 60 -1.22 -8.80 2.59
C SER A 60 -1.42 -9.78 1.44
N SER A 61 -1.67 -11.08 1.70
CA SER A 61 -1.90 -12.06 0.64
C SER A 61 -3.25 -11.83 -0.06
N LYS A 62 -4.31 -11.53 0.69
CA LYS A 62 -5.60 -11.11 0.12
C LYS A 62 -5.46 -9.83 -0.71
N PHE A 63 -4.70 -8.85 -0.21
CA PHE A 63 -4.46 -7.60 -0.94
C PHE A 63 -3.76 -7.85 -2.29
N VAL A 64 -2.69 -8.65 -2.29
CA VAL A 64 -1.96 -9.00 -3.51
C VAL A 64 -2.85 -9.79 -4.47
N LYS A 65 -3.65 -10.74 -3.96
CA LYS A 65 -4.60 -11.49 -4.78
C LYS A 65 -5.58 -10.56 -5.50
N LEU A 66 -6.21 -9.63 -4.78
CA LEU A 66 -7.11 -8.64 -5.39
C LEU A 66 -6.39 -7.81 -6.47
N ALA A 67 -5.12 -7.45 -6.24
CA ALA A 67 -4.33 -6.68 -7.19
C ALA A 67 -3.95 -7.48 -8.45
N ILE A 68 -3.77 -8.81 -8.33
CA ILE A 68 -3.51 -9.72 -9.44
C ILE A 68 -4.79 -10.01 -10.23
N ASP A 69 -5.91 -10.21 -9.54
CA ASP A 69 -7.21 -10.51 -10.15
C ASP A 69 -7.82 -9.29 -10.87
N ARG A 70 -7.27 -8.09 -10.65
CA ARG A 70 -7.66 -6.85 -11.32
C ARG A 70 -7.23 -6.90 -12.79
N GLN A 71 -8.21 -6.86 -13.70
CA GLN A 71 -7.97 -6.85 -15.16
C GLN A 71 -7.28 -5.57 -15.64
N ASP A 72 -7.61 -4.42 -15.07
CA ASP A 72 -7.03 -3.12 -15.44
C ASP A 72 -6.42 -2.39 -14.21
N SER A 73 -5.11 -2.13 -14.26
CA SER A 73 -4.38 -1.41 -13.22
C SER A 73 -4.83 0.04 -12.98
N THR A 74 -5.58 0.63 -13.90
CA THR A 74 -6.18 1.96 -13.76
C THR A 74 -7.44 1.96 -12.92
N GLU A 75 -8.07 0.79 -12.75
CA GLU A 75 -9.28 0.67 -11.95
C GLU A 75 -8.99 0.67 -10.44
N PRO A 76 -9.89 1.29 -9.65
CA PRO A 76 -9.78 1.32 -8.21
C PRO A 76 -9.80 -0.08 -7.60
N LEU A 77 -8.72 -0.47 -6.91
CA LEU A 77 -8.71 -1.72 -6.15
C LEU A 77 -9.71 -1.66 -4.98
N ASN A 78 -10.55 -2.69 -4.85
CA ASN A 78 -11.46 -2.85 -3.72
C ASN A 78 -10.72 -3.39 -2.48
N ILE A 79 -9.97 -2.51 -1.80
CA ILE A 79 -9.09 -2.90 -0.69
C ILE A 79 -9.85 -3.36 0.57
N SER A 80 -11.12 -2.99 0.75
CA SER A 80 -11.89 -3.31 1.97
C SER A 80 -12.07 -4.82 2.14
N ALA A 81 -12.13 -5.59 1.04
CA ALA A 81 -12.16 -7.05 1.07
C ALA A 81 -10.89 -7.70 1.66
N ALA A 82 -9.79 -6.94 1.79
CA ALA A 82 -8.55 -7.40 2.40
C ALA A 82 -8.36 -6.92 3.86
N ARG A 83 -9.32 -6.20 4.45
CA ARG A 83 -9.29 -5.87 5.89
C ARG A 83 -9.28 -7.15 6.74
N ARG A 84 -8.62 -7.07 7.89
CA ARG A 84 -8.67 -8.10 8.92
C ARG A 84 -9.79 -7.84 9.89
#